data_AF-A0A9D8AER0-F1
#
_entry.id   AF-A0A9D8AER0-F1
#
_cell.length_a   1.000
_cell.length_b   1.000
_cell.length_c   1.000
_cell.angle_alpha   90.00
_cell.angle_beta   90.00
_cell.angle_gamma   90.00
#
_symmetry.space_group_name_H-M   'P 1'
#
loop_
_entity.id
_entity.type
_entity.pdbx_description
1 polymer ?
#
loop_
_entity_poly.entity_id
_entity_poly.type
_entity_poly.pdbx_seq_one_letter_code
_entity_poly.pdbx_strand_id
1 'polypeptide(L)'
;MRKHKTGFTIAELMIVIVIIGLLSTIALTNLNRTRLQSRDARRTSDIKTIQSALEMYYSKSGGYPVTTEGGCIESGSEVGIEMERDSDVILRLPHDPIWRGFEPALFNDNIKNDYPIGASENYCYWYYGAIDSYYLSYFLETDSKAGEPGIYVQSINN
;
A
#
# COMPACT_ATOMS: atom_id res chain seq x y z
N MET A 1 -57.11 -10.79 -35.93
CA MET A 1 -56.85 -9.77 -34.88
C MET A 1 -55.43 -9.27 -35.00
N ARG A 2 -55.22 -8.00 -35.35
CA ARG A 2 -53.88 -7.40 -35.53
C ARG A 2 -53.44 -6.85 -34.17
N LYS A 3 -52.45 -7.49 -33.53
CA LYS A 3 -51.89 -6.99 -32.26
C LYS A 3 -51.17 -5.67 -32.53
N HIS A 4 -51.61 -4.59 -31.90
CA HIS A 4 -50.87 -3.33 -31.91
C HIS A 4 -49.53 -3.56 -31.22
N LYS A 5 -48.42 -3.37 -31.94
CA LYS A 5 -47.09 -3.29 -31.34
C LYS A 5 -46.98 -1.92 -30.68
N THR A 6 -46.99 -1.88 -29.35
CA THR A 6 -46.66 -0.68 -28.58
C THR A 6 -45.16 -0.46 -28.67
N GLY A 7 -44.74 0.66 -29.25
CA GLY A 7 -43.34 1.10 -29.29
C GLY A 7 -42.98 1.88 -28.02
N PHE A 8 -41.70 1.89 -27.67
CA PHE A 8 -41.16 2.70 -26.58
C PHE A 8 -41.32 4.19 -26.89
N THR A 9 -41.71 4.99 -25.90
CA THR A 9 -41.75 6.44 -26.04
C THR A 9 -40.37 7.06 -25.83
N ILE A 10 -40.11 8.19 -26.48
CA ILE A 10 -38.87 8.95 -26.28
C ILE A 10 -38.73 9.39 -24.81
N ALA A 11 -39.84 9.78 -24.19
CA ALA A 11 -39.86 10.17 -22.78
C ALA A 11 -39.44 9.04 -21.83
N GLU A 12 -39.86 7.79 -22.09
CA GLU A 12 -39.42 6.64 -21.30
C GLU A 12 -37.91 6.42 -21.42
N LEU A 13 -37.35 6.50 -22.63
CA LEU A 13 -35.89 6.35 -22.80
C LEU A 13 -35.11 7.49 -22.15
N MET A 14 -35.62 8.73 -22.21
CA MET A 14 -35.00 9.89 -21.58
C MET A 14 -34.95 9.76 -20.06
N ILE A 15 -36.01 9.27 -19.42
CA ILE A 15 -36.03 9.05 -17.97
C ILE A 15 -35.00 8.00 -17.57
N VAL A 16 -34.87 6.91 -18.35
CA VAL A 16 -33.90 5.85 -18.04
C VAL A 16 -32.47 6.36 -18.07
N ILE A 17 -32.06 7.13 -19.09
CA ILE A 17 -30.68 7.65 -19.16
C ILE A 17 -30.39 8.64 -18.04
N VAL A 18 -31.38 9.43 -17.61
CA VAL A 18 -31.24 10.36 -16.47
C VAL A 18 -31.02 9.59 -15.17
N ILE A 19 -31.81 8.54 -14.92
CA ILE A 19 -31.66 7.70 -13.73
C ILE A 19 -30.30 6.99 -13.74
N ILE A 20 -29.87 6.45 -14.88
CA ILE A 20 -28.56 5.81 -15.01
C ILE A 20 -27.45 6.83 -14.70
N GLY A 21 -27.48 8.03 -15.28
CA GLY A 21 -26.47 9.07 -15.04
C GLY A 21 -26.35 9.46 -13.55
N LEU A 22 -27.48 9.59 -12.86
CA LEU A 22 -27.51 9.87 -11.42
C LEU A 22 -26.87 8.74 -10.60
N LEU A 23 -27.30 7.49 -10.85
CA LEU A 23 -26.79 6.32 -10.13
C LEU A 23 -25.31 6.06 -10.42
N SER A 24 -24.86 6.27 -11.66
CA SER A 24 -23.46 6.09 -12.05
C SER A 24 -22.51 7.00 -11.27
N THR A 25 -22.89 8.26 -11.01
CA THR A 25 -22.04 9.21 -10.30
C THR A 25 -21.79 8.76 -8.85
N ILE A 26 -22.84 8.33 -8.14
CA ILE A 26 -22.75 7.81 -6.76
C ILE A 26 -21.96 6.50 -6.72
N ALA A 27 -22.14 5.63 -7.72
CA ALA A 27 -21.40 4.37 -7.79
C ALA A 27 -19.88 4.59 -7.93
N LEU A 28 -19.46 5.56 -8.75
CA LEU A 28 -18.05 5.84 -8.99
C LEU A 28 -17.32 6.39 -7.75
N THR A 29 -17.94 7.30 -6.99
CA THR A 29 -17.33 7.86 -5.77
C THR A 29 -17.16 6.80 -4.68
N ASN A 30 -18.17 5.94 -4.50
CA ASN A 30 -18.09 4.81 -3.57
C ASN A 30 -17.01 3.82 -3.98
N LEU A 31 -16.91 3.47 -5.27
CA LEU A 31 -15.89 2.56 -5.78
C LEU A 31 -14.47 3.08 -5.50
N ASN A 32 -14.24 4.38 -5.68
CA ASN A 32 -12.93 4.97 -5.38
C ASN A 32 -12.58 4.84 -3.89
N ARG A 33 -13.54 5.13 -2.98
CA ARG A 33 -13.32 4.94 -1.53
C ARG A 33 -13.04 3.48 -1.18
N THR A 34 -13.78 2.53 -1.74
CA THR A 34 -13.56 1.10 -1.50
C THR A 34 -12.19 0.64 -1.99
N ARG A 35 -11.72 1.15 -3.14
CA ARG A 35 -10.36 0.85 -3.64
C ARG A 35 -9.28 1.32 -2.68
N LEU A 36 -9.41 2.53 -2.16
CA LEU A 36 -8.47 3.08 -1.17
C LEU A 36 -8.43 2.21 0.09
N GLN A 37 -9.60 1.89 0.66
CA GLN A 37 -9.72 1.02 1.84
C GLN A 37 -9.15 -0.38 1.60
N SER A 38 -9.33 -0.94 0.39
CA SER A 38 -8.75 -2.23 0.02
C SER A 38 -7.23 -2.19 -0.05
N ARG A 39 -6.64 -1.06 -0.46
CA ARG A 39 -5.17 -0.89 -0.45
C ARG A 39 -4.66 -0.79 0.97
N ASP A 40 -5.30 -0.01 1.83
CA ASP A 40 -4.93 0.11 3.25
C ASP A 40 -5.02 -1.23 4.00
N ALA A 41 -6.07 -2.01 3.74
CA ALA A 41 -6.20 -3.37 4.28
C ALA A 41 -5.07 -4.30 3.78
N ARG A 42 -4.64 -4.15 2.52
CA ARG A 42 -3.49 -4.89 2.00
C ARG A 42 -2.19 -4.45 2.65
N ARG A 43 -1.93 -3.14 2.79
CA ARG A 43 -0.73 -2.62 3.44
C ARG A 43 -0.57 -3.11 4.87
N THR A 44 -1.64 -3.06 5.64
CA THR A 44 -1.61 -3.58 7.02
C THR A 44 -1.36 -5.09 7.09
N SER A 45 -1.81 -5.86 6.09
CA SER A 45 -1.48 -7.29 5.98
C SER A 45 0.00 -7.49 5.59
N ASP A 46 0.46 -6.77 4.57
CA ASP A 46 1.82 -6.84 4.05
C ASP A 46 2.86 -6.50 5.13
N ILE A 47 2.58 -5.48 5.95
CA ILE A 47 3.45 -5.07 7.07
C ILE A 47 3.57 -6.17 8.11
N LYS A 48 2.48 -6.86 8.47
CA LYS A 48 2.54 -8.01 9.38
C LYS A 48 3.37 -9.15 8.82
N THR A 49 3.27 -9.39 7.51
CA THR A 49 4.11 -10.38 6.82
C THR A 49 5.57 -10.00 6.88
N ILE A 50 5.91 -8.72 6.61
CA ILE A 50 7.28 -8.21 6.70
C ILE A 50 7.82 -8.34 8.12
N GLN A 51 7.07 -7.91 9.14
CA GLN A 51 7.47 -8.07 10.55
C GLN A 51 7.76 -9.53 10.89
N SER A 52 6.86 -10.45 10.52
CA SER A 52 7.04 -11.88 10.78
C SER A 52 8.32 -12.41 10.11
N ALA A 53 8.61 -11.95 8.89
CA ALA A 53 9.84 -12.31 8.18
C ALA A 53 11.09 -11.72 8.85
N LEU A 54 11.03 -10.47 9.34
CA LEU A 54 12.13 -9.84 10.08
C LEU A 54 12.45 -10.59 11.39
N GLU A 55 11.43 -11.00 12.16
CA GLU A 55 11.62 -11.81 13.37
C GLU A 55 12.23 -13.19 13.07
N MET A 56 11.81 -13.80 11.96
CA MET A 56 12.37 -15.06 11.50
C MET A 56 13.82 -14.91 11.03
N TYR A 57 14.13 -13.82 10.33
CA TYR A 57 15.50 -13.48 9.95
C TYR A 57 16.37 -13.28 11.20
N TYR A 58 15.89 -12.51 12.19
CA TYR A 58 16.60 -12.31 13.46
C TYR A 58 16.92 -13.64 14.15
N SER A 59 15.93 -14.54 14.22
CA SER A 59 16.07 -15.86 14.84
C SER A 59 17.12 -16.75 14.17
N LYS A 60 17.38 -16.55 12.87
CA LYS A 60 18.32 -17.34 12.07
C LYS A 60 19.71 -16.72 11.97
N SER A 61 19.75 -15.41 11.71
CA SER A 61 20.97 -14.65 11.43
C SER A 61 21.58 -14.01 12.68
N GLY A 62 20.85 -14.00 13.80
CA GLY A 62 21.30 -13.42 15.07
C GLY A 62 21.26 -11.88 15.10
N GLY A 63 20.48 -11.27 14.19
CA GLY A 63 20.30 -9.83 14.08
C GLY A 63 19.35 -9.50 12.93
N TYR A 64 18.80 -8.28 12.89
CA TYR A 64 18.01 -7.81 11.77
C TYR A 64 18.90 -7.39 10.58
N PRO A 65 18.36 -7.34 9.35
CA PRO A 65 19.09 -6.82 8.20
C PRO A 65 19.60 -5.40 8.45
N VAL A 66 20.91 -5.23 8.45
CA VAL A 66 21.51 -3.90 8.63
C VAL A 66 21.45 -3.14 7.31
N THR A 67 21.02 -1.89 7.36
CA THR A 67 20.99 -1.00 6.20
C THR A 67 21.80 0.25 6.46
N THR A 68 22.49 0.75 5.44
CA THR A 68 23.33 1.96 5.60
C THR A 68 22.49 3.24 5.63
N GLU A 69 21.59 3.40 4.66
CA GLU A 69 20.75 4.59 4.51
C GLU A 69 19.25 4.29 4.73
N GLY A 70 18.89 3.00 4.74
CA GLY A 70 17.51 2.55 4.72
C GLY A 70 16.88 2.76 3.35
N GLY A 71 15.83 2.01 3.04
CA GLY A 71 15.26 2.03 1.70
C GLY A 71 13.96 1.29 1.59
N CYS A 72 13.38 1.34 0.40
CA CYS A 72 12.21 0.55 0.08
C CYS A 72 12.57 -0.95 0.15
N ILE A 73 11.70 -1.72 0.79
CA ILE A 73 11.74 -3.18 0.70
C ILE A 73 11.26 -3.57 -0.70
N GLU A 74 12.20 -4.01 -1.53
CA GLU A 74 11.93 -4.52 -2.85
C GLU A 74 13.01 -5.52 -3.27
N SER A 75 12.69 -6.39 -4.23
CA SER A 75 13.66 -7.36 -4.71
C SER A 75 14.85 -6.64 -5.32
N GLY A 76 16.06 -7.00 -4.87
CA GLY A 76 17.30 -6.35 -5.30
C GLY A 76 17.74 -5.13 -4.47
N SER A 77 16.94 -4.64 -3.51
CA SER A 77 17.42 -3.63 -2.55
C SER A 77 18.34 -4.26 -1.49
N GLU A 78 19.10 -3.45 -0.73
CA GLU A 78 20.03 -3.93 0.31
C GLU A 78 19.32 -4.90 1.28
N VAL A 79 18.18 -4.47 1.84
CA VAL A 79 17.32 -5.32 2.69
C VAL A 79 16.70 -6.48 1.92
N GLY A 80 16.29 -6.24 0.67
CA GLY A 80 15.59 -7.27 -0.11
C GLY A 80 16.47 -8.46 -0.46
N ILE A 81 17.73 -8.22 -0.84
CA ILE A 81 18.72 -9.26 -1.11
C ILE A 81 18.97 -10.11 0.14
N GLU A 82 19.04 -9.48 1.32
CA GLU A 82 19.24 -10.20 2.58
C GLU A 82 18.02 -11.03 2.98
N MET A 83 16.80 -10.47 2.89
CA MET A 83 15.57 -11.19 3.23
C MET A 83 15.23 -12.32 2.25
N GLU A 84 15.51 -12.15 0.96
CA GLU A 84 15.24 -13.16 -0.08
C GLU A 84 16.35 -14.21 -0.21
N ARG A 85 17.50 -14.04 0.47
CA ARG A 85 18.60 -15.03 0.45
C ARG A 85 18.16 -16.38 1.03
N ASP A 86 17.27 -16.37 2.02
CA ASP A 86 16.73 -17.56 2.67
C ASP A 86 15.23 -17.70 2.35
N SER A 87 14.88 -18.72 1.56
CA SER A 87 13.50 -18.97 1.12
C SER A 87 12.54 -19.32 2.25
N ASP A 88 13.04 -19.73 3.42
CA ASP A 88 12.19 -19.94 4.59
C ASP A 88 11.80 -18.60 5.24
N VAL A 89 12.62 -17.54 5.08
CA VAL A 89 12.36 -16.21 5.67
C VAL A 89 11.19 -15.56 4.95
N ILE A 90 11.27 -15.45 3.63
CA ILE A 90 10.18 -14.95 2.82
C ILE A 90 10.27 -15.45 1.38
N LEU A 91 9.13 -15.89 0.83
CA LEU A 91 9.06 -16.38 -0.55
C LEU A 91 9.06 -15.25 -1.59
N ARG A 92 8.49 -14.09 -1.23
CA ARG A 92 8.43 -12.90 -2.07
C ARG A 92 8.17 -11.67 -1.22
N LEU A 93 8.95 -10.62 -1.43
CA LEU A 93 8.73 -9.35 -0.76
C LEU A 93 7.38 -8.71 -1.17
N PRO A 94 6.56 -8.28 -0.21
CA PRO A 94 5.40 -7.45 -0.49
C PRO A 94 5.84 -6.09 -1.04
N HIS A 95 5.02 -5.52 -1.91
CA HIS A 95 5.20 -4.16 -2.42
C HIS A 95 3.92 -3.36 -2.19
N ASP A 96 4.08 -2.06 -1.98
CA ASP A 96 2.95 -1.15 -1.85
C ASP A 96 2.06 -1.24 -3.11
N PRO A 97 0.73 -1.29 -2.97
CA PRO A 97 -0.18 -1.47 -4.11
C PRO A 97 -0.13 -0.34 -5.15
N ILE A 98 0.43 0.83 -4.82
CA ILE A 98 0.60 1.94 -5.77
C ILE A 98 2.06 2.13 -6.20
N TRP A 99 3.00 1.33 -5.70
CA TRP A 99 4.41 1.40 -6.10
C TRP A 99 4.57 1.13 -7.60
N ARG A 100 5.23 2.06 -8.30
CA ARG A 100 5.51 1.97 -9.74
C ARG A 100 6.98 1.66 -10.06
N GLY A 101 7.81 1.34 -9.06
CA GLY A 101 9.22 1.02 -9.28
C GLY A 101 10.12 2.24 -9.54
N PHE A 102 9.76 3.41 -9.03
CA PHE A 102 10.60 4.61 -9.08
C PHE A 102 10.91 5.06 -7.66
N GLU A 103 12.20 5.02 -7.27
CA GLU A 103 12.70 5.57 -6.00
C GLU A 103 12.02 6.92 -5.70
N PRO A 104 11.48 7.15 -4.49
CA PRO A 104 10.92 8.44 -4.15
C PRO A 104 12.06 9.46 -4.21
N ALA A 105 11.92 10.46 -5.07
CA ALA A 105 12.88 11.55 -5.13
C ALA A 105 12.93 12.25 -3.76
N LEU A 106 14.14 12.31 -3.20
CA LEU A 106 14.56 13.05 -1.99
C LEU A 106 14.35 12.32 -0.65
N PHE A 107 15.20 11.32 -0.39
CA PHE A 107 15.67 11.05 0.98
C PHE A 107 16.80 12.05 1.28
N ASN A 108 16.58 12.96 2.24
CA ASN A 108 17.63 13.84 2.75
C ASN A 108 18.10 13.28 4.09
N ASP A 109 19.36 12.82 4.16
CA ASP A 109 20.01 12.22 5.34
C ASP A 109 19.95 13.08 6.62
N ASN A 110 19.66 14.37 6.49
CA ASN A 110 19.60 15.29 7.63
C ASN A 110 18.26 15.26 8.36
N ILE A 111 17.33 14.40 7.94
CA ILE A 111 16.00 14.41 8.50
C ILE A 111 15.55 13.04 8.98
N LYS A 112 16.12 12.62 10.11
CA LYS A 112 15.64 11.44 10.85
C LYS A 112 14.21 11.60 11.41
N ASN A 113 13.59 12.80 11.31
CA ASN A 113 12.30 13.15 11.92
C ASN A 113 11.30 13.96 11.06
N ASP A 114 11.68 14.47 9.88
CA ASP A 114 10.72 14.97 8.87
C ASP A 114 10.73 13.97 7.72
N TYR A 115 9.67 13.19 7.73
CA TYR A 115 9.17 12.45 6.60
C TYR A 115 9.25 13.27 5.30
N PRO A 116 9.48 12.68 4.12
CA PRO A 116 9.55 13.43 2.87
C PRO A 116 8.27 14.26 2.65
N ILE A 117 8.39 15.56 2.92
CA ILE A 117 7.41 16.58 2.55
C ILE A 117 7.59 16.78 1.04
N GLY A 118 6.98 15.91 0.24
CA GLY A 118 7.12 15.92 -1.22
C GLY A 118 6.85 14.59 -1.95
N ALA A 119 6.70 13.46 -1.25
CA ALA A 119 6.47 12.14 -1.87
C ALA A 119 4.99 11.88 -2.22
N SER A 120 4.32 12.81 -2.90
CA SER A 120 2.86 12.70 -3.17
C SER A 120 2.44 11.57 -4.13
N GLU A 121 3.37 10.79 -4.69
CA GLU A 121 3.04 9.83 -5.77
C GLU A 121 3.68 8.42 -5.66
N ASN A 122 4.67 8.20 -4.78
CA ASN A 122 5.43 6.93 -4.73
C ASN A 122 5.63 6.45 -3.28
N TYR A 123 4.62 5.77 -2.71
CA TYR A 123 4.75 5.11 -1.40
C TYR A 123 5.36 3.72 -1.56
N CYS A 124 6.26 3.34 -0.64
CA CYS A 124 6.82 2.00 -0.51
C CYS A 124 6.86 1.59 0.98
N TYR A 125 7.10 0.31 1.26
CA TYR A 125 7.41 -0.14 2.62
C TYR A 125 8.87 0.18 2.91
N TRP A 126 9.12 1.28 3.62
CA TRP A 126 10.47 1.73 3.88
C TRP A 126 11.03 1.12 5.16
N TYR A 127 12.26 0.64 5.10
CA TYR A 127 12.94 -0.07 6.16
C TYR A 127 14.31 0.51 6.44
N TYR A 128 14.64 0.64 7.71
CA TYR A 128 16.00 0.87 8.19
C TYR A 128 16.27 -0.01 9.39
N GLY A 129 17.34 -0.79 9.33
CA GLY A 129 17.70 -1.77 10.34
C GLY A 129 19.13 -1.62 10.86
N ALA A 130 19.29 -1.96 12.13
CA ALA A 130 20.54 -2.27 12.78
C ALA A 130 20.43 -3.68 13.39
N ILE A 131 21.52 -4.19 13.98
CA ILE A 131 21.58 -5.59 14.45
C ILE A 131 20.44 -5.90 15.44
N ASP A 132 20.17 -5.01 16.40
CA ASP A 132 19.20 -5.23 17.49
C ASP A 132 17.91 -4.40 17.35
N SER A 133 17.79 -3.61 16.29
CA SER A 133 16.64 -2.73 16.09
C SER A 133 16.27 -2.53 14.63
N TYR A 134 15.00 -2.23 14.39
CA TYR A 134 14.57 -1.80 13.07
C TYR A 134 13.46 -0.75 13.14
N TYR A 135 13.32 -0.02 12.04
CA TYR A 135 12.26 0.92 11.74
C TYR A 135 11.62 0.51 10.41
N LEU A 136 10.30 0.35 10.41
CA LEU A 136 9.50 0.03 9.25
C LEU A 136 8.39 1.07 9.13
N SER A 137 8.23 1.68 7.96
CA SER A 137 7.19 2.68 7.73
C SER A 137 6.34 2.40 6.49
N TYR A 138 5.08 2.80 6.57
CA TYR A 138 4.08 2.67 5.50
C TYR A 138 3.03 3.78 5.60
N PHE A 139 2.25 3.96 4.54
CA PHE A 139 1.25 5.02 4.43
C PHE A 139 -0.16 4.44 4.32
N LEU A 140 -1.14 5.04 5.01
CA LEU A 140 -2.57 4.76 4.83
C LEU A 140 -3.26 5.92 4.14
N GLU A 141 -4.13 5.62 3.18
CA GLU A 141 -4.79 6.61 2.33
C GLU A 141 -6.13 7.09 2.90
N THR A 142 -6.79 6.30 3.74
CA THR A 142 -8.14 6.58 4.22
C THR A 142 -8.34 6.38 5.70
N ASP A 143 -9.27 7.18 6.25
CA ASP A 143 -9.88 6.92 7.55
C ASP A 143 -10.71 5.64 7.44
N SER A 144 -10.15 4.57 7.99
CA SER A 144 -10.63 3.20 7.85
C SER A 144 -10.31 2.39 9.11
N LYS A 145 -10.75 1.13 9.14
CA LYS A 145 -10.40 0.21 10.24
C LYS A 145 -8.89 -0.02 10.36
N ALA A 146 -8.12 0.26 9.31
CA ALA A 146 -6.67 0.15 9.34
C ALA A 146 -6.00 1.30 10.11
N GLY A 147 -6.64 2.47 10.17
CA GLY A 147 -6.10 3.69 10.75
C GLY A 147 -6.64 4.94 10.06
N GLU A 148 -6.25 6.10 10.57
CA GLU A 148 -6.44 7.39 9.91
C GLU A 148 -5.45 7.54 8.74
N PRO A 149 -5.72 8.41 7.75
CA PRO A 149 -4.77 8.67 6.68
C PRO A 149 -3.48 9.24 7.24
N GLY A 150 -2.35 8.72 6.79
CA GLY A 150 -1.06 9.17 7.30
C GLY A 150 -0.04 8.07 7.37
N ILE A 151 1.04 8.37 8.07
CA ILE A 151 2.24 7.56 8.09
C ILE A 151 2.27 6.79 9.38
N TYR A 152 2.52 5.50 9.25
CA TYR A 152 2.67 4.59 10.36
C TYR A 152 4.10 4.13 10.39
N VAL A 153 4.73 4.31 11.55
CA VAL A 153 6.08 3.81 11.83
C VAL A 153 5.95 2.73 12.89
N GLN A 154 6.57 1.59 12.63
CA GLN A 154 6.75 0.51 13.58
C GLN A 154 8.24 0.38 13.84
N SER A 155 8.60 0.25 15.11
CA SER A 155 9.99 0.06 15.51
C SER A 155 10.07 -1.00 16.59
N ILE A 156 11.14 -1.79 16.55
CA ILE A 156 11.53 -2.69 17.64
C ILE A 156 12.94 -2.31 18.07
N ASN A 157 13.14 -2.29 19.38
CA ASN A 157 14.45 -2.20 20.02
C ASN A 157 14.53 -3.36 21.00
N ASN A 158 15.40 -4.34 20.73
CA ASN A 158 15.64 -5.48 21.61
C ASN A 158 16.79 -5.21 22.58
#